data_AF-A0A356IEY2-F1
#
_entry.id   AF-A0A356IEY2-F1
#
_cell.length_a   1.000
_cell.length_b   1.000
_cell.length_c   1.000
_cell.angle_alpha   90.00
_cell.angle_beta   90.00
_cell.angle_gamma   90.00
#
_symmetry.space_group_name_H-M   'P 1'
#
loop_
_entity.id
_entity.type
_entity.pdbx_description
1 polymer ?
#
loop_
_entity_poly.entity_id
_entity_poly.type
_entity_poly.pdbx_seq_one_letter_code
_entity_poly.pdbx_strand_id
1 'polypeptide(L)'
;LNVVLRLFAPVVPTITDEVWSWVFAEETGDSSIHLTTWPAVAELDAISVPDVNGSFSAACDAISAIRKAKSESGMSLNRELSVLNLETDEVGQQDLTLVIKDVAAAGGADDISFVPGTPTSDWRYTAHIEPLE
;
A
#
# COMPACT_ATOMS: atom_id res chain seq x y z
N LEU A 1 7.49 -1.75 -11.49
CA LEU A 1 8.92 -1.79 -11.14
C LEU A 1 9.84 -1.32 -12.28
N ASN A 2 9.52 -1.59 -13.55
CA ASN A 2 10.29 -1.18 -14.74
C ASN A 2 10.74 0.30 -14.74
N VAL A 3 9.81 1.26 -14.67
CA VAL A 3 10.12 2.71 -14.70
C VAL A 3 11.11 3.11 -13.60
N VAL A 4 10.85 2.65 -12.37
CA VAL A 4 11.73 2.93 -11.21
C VAL A 4 13.14 2.39 -11.48
N LEU A 5 13.27 1.17 -12.00
CA LEU A 5 14.56 0.57 -12.29
C LEU A 5 15.37 1.38 -13.32
N ARG A 6 14.71 1.87 -14.40
CA ARG A 6 15.34 2.74 -15.40
C ARG A 6 15.78 4.08 -14.81
N LEU A 7 14.99 4.68 -13.92
CA LEU A 7 15.38 5.91 -13.20
C LEU A 7 16.64 5.73 -12.35
N PHE A 8 16.84 4.53 -11.79
CA PHE A 8 18.01 4.20 -10.98
C PHE A 8 19.23 3.75 -11.81
N ALA A 9 19.05 3.39 -13.09
CA ALA A 9 20.12 2.84 -13.94
C ALA A 9 21.39 3.71 -14.02
N PRO A 10 21.32 5.05 -14.09
CA PRO A 10 22.52 5.89 -14.10
C PRO A 10 23.30 5.93 -12.78
N VAL A 11 22.66 5.55 -11.66
CA VAL A 11 23.23 5.66 -10.31
C VAL A 11 23.72 4.31 -9.79
N VAL A 12 23.00 3.23 -10.09
CA VAL A 12 23.30 1.87 -9.63
C VAL A 12 23.31 0.88 -10.81
N PRO A 13 24.23 1.04 -11.77
CA PRO A 13 24.14 0.44 -13.11
C PRO A 13 24.25 -1.09 -13.13
N THR A 14 25.02 -1.69 -12.23
CA THR A 14 25.24 -3.15 -12.22
C THR A 14 24.01 -3.89 -11.72
N ILE A 15 23.46 -3.49 -10.58
CA ILE A 15 22.29 -4.15 -9.99
C ILE A 15 21.02 -3.90 -10.80
N THR A 16 20.89 -2.72 -11.41
CA THR A 16 19.75 -2.42 -12.28
C THR A 16 19.78 -3.25 -13.56
N ASP A 17 20.96 -3.48 -14.14
CA ASP A 17 21.11 -4.34 -15.30
C ASP A 17 20.85 -5.82 -14.98
N GLU A 18 21.34 -6.31 -13.84
CA GLU A 18 21.09 -7.68 -13.38
C GLU A 18 19.59 -7.93 -13.18
N VAL A 19 18.89 -7.07 -12.43
CA VAL A 19 17.44 -7.18 -12.22
C VAL A 19 16.69 -7.07 -13.54
N TRP A 20 17.12 -6.20 -14.45
CA TRP A 20 16.50 -6.07 -15.76
C TRP A 20 16.60 -7.35 -16.58
N SER A 21 17.77 -7.99 -16.58
CA SER A 21 18.05 -9.17 -17.40
C SER A 21 17.09 -10.33 -17.13
N TRP A 22 16.59 -10.48 -15.90
CA TRP A 22 15.68 -11.57 -15.52
C TRP A 22 14.22 -11.16 -15.42
N VAL A 23 13.93 -9.86 -15.23
CA VAL A 23 12.56 -9.39 -14.99
C VAL A 23 11.93 -8.78 -16.25
N PHE A 24 12.71 -8.07 -17.08
CA PHE A 24 12.17 -7.24 -18.17
C PHE A 24 12.78 -7.50 -19.53
N ALA A 25 13.95 -8.14 -19.64
CA ALA A 25 14.62 -8.31 -20.93
C ALA A 25 13.77 -9.07 -21.96
N GLU A 26 13.02 -10.10 -21.54
CA GLU A 26 12.11 -10.83 -22.43
C GLU A 26 10.88 -9.99 -22.82
N GLU A 27 10.26 -9.30 -21.85
CA GLU A 27 9.06 -8.47 -22.08
C GLU A 27 9.36 -7.27 -22.98
N THR A 28 10.53 -6.66 -22.81
CA THR A 28 10.90 -5.40 -23.49
C THR A 28 11.67 -5.61 -24.79
N GLY A 29 12.31 -6.77 -24.96
CA GLY A 29 13.19 -7.06 -26.10
C GLY A 29 14.60 -6.46 -25.97
N ASP A 30 14.86 -5.67 -24.94
CA ASP A 30 16.17 -5.08 -24.66
C ASP A 30 16.95 -5.96 -23.69
N SER A 31 18.10 -6.48 -24.13
CA SER A 31 18.93 -7.39 -23.32
C SER A 31 19.59 -6.74 -22.10
N SER A 32 19.63 -5.42 -22.05
CA SER A 32 20.24 -4.63 -20.97
C SER A 32 19.43 -3.37 -20.73
N ILE A 33 19.30 -2.96 -19.46
CA ILE A 33 18.60 -1.73 -19.11
C ILE A 33 19.25 -0.49 -19.74
N HIS A 34 20.56 -0.54 -20.00
CA HIS A 34 21.34 0.57 -20.55
C HIS A 34 21.13 0.77 -22.05
N LEU A 35 20.45 -0.17 -22.72
CA LEU A 35 20.04 -0.05 -24.13
C LEU A 35 18.62 0.53 -24.27
N THR A 36 17.89 0.62 -23.16
CA THR A 36 16.47 1.01 -23.17
C THR A 36 16.30 2.51 -23.26
N THR A 37 15.12 2.94 -23.69
CA THR A 37 14.77 4.37 -23.71
C THR A 37 14.49 4.87 -22.29
N TRP A 38 14.95 6.10 -22.00
CA TRP A 38 14.67 6.77 -20.74
C TRP A 38 13.15 6.91 -20.51
N PRO A 39 12.65 6.73 -19.27
CA PRO A 39 11.23 6.82 -18.99
C PRO A 39 10.63 8.18 -19.37
N ALA A 40 9.50 8.16 -20.06
CA ALA A 40 8.73 9.35 -20.40
C ALA A 40 7.42 9.45 -19.59
N VAL A 41 6.94 10.67 -19.34
CA VAL A 41 5.65 10.89 -18.63
C VAL A 41 4.48 10.23 -19.35
N ALA A 42 4.51 10.20 -20.68
CA ALA A 42 3.47 9.58 -21.50
C ALA A 42 3.29 8.07 -21.22
N GLU A 43 4.30 7.40 -20.67
CA GLU A 43 4.18 5.99 -20.25
C GLU A 43 3.18 5.81 -19.09
N LEU A 44 2.87 6.88 -18.35
CA LEU A 44 1.91 6.87 -17.24
C LEU A 44 0.48 7.19 -17.69
N ASP A 45 0.28 7.65 -18.92
CA ASP A 45 -1.05 8.04 -19.43
C ASP A 45 -2.02 6.86 -19.50
N ALA A 46 -1.49 5.63 -19.60
CA ALA A 46 -2.28 4.41 -19.58
C ALA A 46 -2.80 4.01 -18.18
N ILE A 47 -2.32 4.67 -17.11
CA ILE A 47 -2.73 4.38 -15.74
C ILE A 47 -4.05 5.09 -15.46
N SER A 48 -5.10 4.30 -15.26
CA SER A 48 -6.42 4.83 -14.88
C SER A 48 -6.39 5.45 -13.48
N VAL A 49 -7.16 6.53 -13.31
CA VAL A 49 -7.48 7.08 -12.00
C VAL A 49 -8.23 6.01 -11.18
N PRO A 50 -7.98 5.88 -9.87
CA PRO A 50 -8.70 4.93 -9.03
C PRO A 50 -10.21 5.22 -9.03
N ASP A 51 -11.02 4.16 -9.01
CA ASP A 51 -12.49 4.27 -8.94
C ASP A 51 -12.95 5.00 -7.68
N VAL A 52 -12.19 4.85 -6.58
CA VAL A 52 -12.42 5.56 -5.32
C VAL A 52 -11.26 6.52 -5.10
N ASN A 53 -11.52 7.81 -5.35
CA ASN A 53 -10.57 8.89 -5.10
C ASN A 53 -10.18 8.92 -3.61
N GLY A 54 -8.89 8.90 -3.31
CA GLY A 54 -8.41 8.92 -1.92
C GLY A 54 -8.34 7.55 -1.22
N SER A 55 -8.70 6.46 -1.88
CA SER A 55 -8.56 5.09 -1.35
C SER A 55 -7.15 4.77 -0.87
N PHE A 56 -6.11 5.24 -1.58
CA PHE A 56 -4.72 5.05 -1.16
C PHE A 56 -4.36 5.79 0.13
N SER A 57 -4.78 7.05 0.28
CA SER A 57 -4.53 7.80 1.52
C SER A 57 -5.33 7.20 2.68
N ALA A 58 -6.59 6.81 2.44
CA ALA A 58 -7.40 6.09 3.40
C ALA A 58 -6.74 4.80 3.88
N ALA A 59 -6.19 3.98 2.98
CA ALA A 59 -5.45 2.77 3.34
C ALA A 59 -4.21 3.08 4.19
N CYS A 60 -3.43 4.09 3.81
CA CYS A 60 -2.27 4.53 4.59
C CYS A 60 -2.66 4.96 6.01
N ASP A 61 -3.72 5.75 6.15
CA ASP A 61 -4.20 6.24 7.44
C ASP A 61 -4.72 5.09 8.31
N ALA A 62 -5.48 4.16 7.73
CA ALA A 62 -6.00 2.98 8.42
C ALA A 62 -4.88 2.06 8.92
N ILE A 63 -3.90 1.73 8.06
CA ILE A 63 -2.73 0.91 8.45
C ILE A 63 -1.94 1.61 9.56
N SER A 64 -1.81 2.93 9.49
CA SER A 64 -1.13 3.71 10.53
C SER A 64 -1.88 3.66 11.87
N ALA A 65 -3.21 3.76 11.85
CA ALA A 65 -4.05 3.61 13.04
C ALA A 65 -3.93 2.22 13.66
N ILE A 66 -3.92 1.16 12.84
CA ILE A 66 -3.72 -0.24 13.29
C ILE A 66 -2.36 -0.42 13.94
N ARG A 67 -1.29 0.06 13.30
CA ARG A 67 0.08 -0.01 13.84
C ARG A 67 0.20 0.76 15.15
N LYS A 68 -0.46 1.91 15.27
CA LYS A 68 -0.53 2.70 16.50
C LYS A 68 -1.21 1.89 17.62
N ALA A 69 -2.40 1.33 17.37
CA ALA A 69 -3.12 0.52 18.36
C ALA A 69 -2.30 -0.70 18.83
N LYS A 70 -1.62 -1.40 17.91
CA LYS A 70 -0.70 -2.51 18.26
C LYS A 70 0.45 -2.04 19.16
N SER A 71 1.08 -0.92 18.79
CA SER A 71 2.21 -0.37 19.52
C SER A 71 1.80 0.08 20.93
N GLU A 72 0.67 0.76 21.06
CA GLU A 72 0.11 1.21 22.35
C GLU A 72 -0.28 0.04 23.26
N SER A 73 -0.68 -1.08 22.67
CA SER A 73 -0.99 -2.33 23.38
C SER A 73 0.24 -3.21 23.65
N GLY A 74 1.46 -2.76 23.29
CA GLY A 74 2.69 -3.52 23.46
C GLY A 74 2.80 -4.77 22.56
N MET A 75 2.00 -4.85 21.49
CA MET A 75 2.01 -5.98 20.55
C MET A 75 3.05 -5.79 19.45
N SER A 76 3.59 -6.92 18.95
CA SER A 76 4.37 -6.92 17.71
C SER A 76 3.50 -6.53 16.51
N LEU A 77 4.07 -5.82 15.54
CA LEU A 77 3.35 -5.47 14.30
C LEU A 77 2.89 -6.70 13.51
N ASN A 78 3.61 -7.82 13.64
CA ASN A 78 3.29 -9.10 12.98
C ASN A 78 2.29 -9.95 13.78
N ARG A 79 1.81 -9.51 14.95
CA ARG A 79 0.84 -10.26 15.75
C ARG A 79 -0.48 -10.34 15.00
N GLU A 80 -0.97 -11.55 14.78
CA GLU A 80 -2.29 -11.78 14.20
C GLU A 80 -3.40 -11.34 15.16
N LEU A 81 -4.49 -10.82 14.60
CA LEU A 81 -5.62 -10.25 15.31
C LEU A 81 -6.86 -11.13 15.07
N SER A 82 -7.58 -11.44 16.14
CA SER A 82 -8.90 -12.07 16.09
C SER A 82 -10.00 -11.05 15.78
N VAL A 83 -9.80 -9.81 16.23
CA VAL A 83 -10.72 -8.69 16.01
C VAL A 83 -9.94 -7.47 15.55
N LEU A 84 -10.44 -6.85 14.48
CA LEU A 84 -9.99 -5.54 14.01
C LEU A 84 -11.21 -4.71 13.61
N ASN A 85 -11.51 -3.70 14.43
CA ASN A 85 -12.59 -2.76 14.18
C ASN A 85 -12.02 -1.37 13.92
N LEU A 86 -12.38 -0.77 12.79
CA LEU A 86 -12.02 0.61 12.47
C LEU A 86 -13.18 1.54 12.78
N GLU A 87 -12.92 2.48 13.66
CA GLU A 87 -13.82 3.58 13.98
C GLU A 87 -13.59 4.74 13.01
N THR A 88 -14.64 5.14 12.28
CA THR A 88 -14.59 6.21 11.26
C THR A 88 -16.01 6.67 10.87
N ASP A 89 -16.11 7.68 10.00
CA ASP A 89 -17.37 8.13 9.41
C ASP A 89 -17.71 7.38 8.11
N GLU A 90 -18.89 7.64 7.54
CA GLU A 90 -19.34 6.97 6.31
C GLU A 90 -18.38 7.20 5.12
N VAL A 91 -17.72 8.36 5.08
CA VAL A 91 -16.74 8.70 4.03
C VAL A 91 -15.47 7.87 4.19
N GLY A 92 -14.94 7.74 5.41
CA GLY A 92 -13.81 6.86 5.70
C GLY A 92 -14.11 5.40 5.37
N GLN A 93 -15.29 4.92 5.72
CA GLN A 93 -15.73 3.58 5.34
C GLN A 93 -15.80 3.40 3.82
N GLN A 94 -16.40 4.36 3.11
CA GLN A 94 -16.54 4.30 1.66
C GLN A 94 -15.17 4.29 0.96
N ASP A 95 -14.22 5.11 1.42
CA ASP A 95 -12.88 5.21 0.82
C ASP A 95 -12.08 3.91 0.93
N LEU A 96 -12.37 3.06 1.92
CA LEU A 96 -11.71 1.77 2.10
C LEU A 96 -12.36 0.62 1.32
N THR A 97 -13.54 0.82 0.73
CA THR A 97 -14.36 -0.27 0.16
C THR A 97 -13.59 -1.20 -0.78
N LEU A 98 -12.75 -0.65 -1.66
CA LEU A 98 -12.00 -1.43 -2.66
C LEU A 98 -10.64 -1.96 -2.16
N VAL A 99 -10.15 -1.46 -1.03
CA VAL A 99 -8.81 -1.76 -0.49
C VAL A 99 -8.85 -2.44 0.87
N ILE A 100 -10.04 -2.74 1.39
CA ILE A 100 -10.25 -3.25 2.76
C ILE A 100 -9.49 -4.55 3.03
N LYS A 101 -9.43 -5.46 2.05
CA LYS A 101 -8.70 -6.73 2.18
C LYS A 101 -7.20 -6.52 2.30
N ASP A 102 -6.64 -5.57 1.55
CA ASP A 102 -5.21 -5.25 1.64
C ASP A 102 -4.88 -4.61 2.99
N VAL A 103 -5.76 -3.75 3.50
CA VAL A 103 -5.63 -3.16 4.85
C VAL A 103 -5.74 -4.23 5.94
N ALA A 104 -6.67 -5.17 5.82
CA ALA A 104 -6.84 -6.29 6.76
C ALA A 104 -5.57 -7.16 6.80
N ALA A 105 -5.08 -7.56 5.62
CA ALA A 105 -3.86 -8.35 5.49
C ALA A 105 -2.63 -7.60 6.05
N ALA A 106 -2.48 -6.31 5.74
CA ALA A 106 -1.40 -5.48 6.29
C ALA A 106 -1.53 -5.28 7.82
N GLY A 107 -2.75 -5.32 8.34
CA GLY A 107 -3.08 -5.28 9.76
C GLY A 107 -2.92 -6.62 10.48
N GLY A 108 -2.75 -7.73 9.77
CA GLY A 108 -2.69 -9.08 10.34
C GLY A 108 -4.04 -9.59 10.82
N ALA A 109 -5.12 -9.26 10.11
CA ALA A 109 -6.48 -9.74 10.37
C ALA A 109 -7.09 -10.31 9.08
N ASP A 110 -8.06 -11.23 9.22
CA ASP A 110 -8.79 -11.79 8.07
C ASP A 110 -9.81 -10.79 7.49
N ASP A 111 -10.42 -9.97 8.34
CA ASP A 111 -11.44 -8.98 7.95
C ASP A 111 -11.40 -7.74 8.86
N ILE A 112 -12.05 -6.68 8.42
CA ILE A 112 -12.21 -5.41 9.15
C ILE A 112 -13.70 -5.13 9.30
N SER A 113 -14.13 -4.88 10.54
CA SER A 113 -15.46 -4.33 10.80
C SER A 113 -15.39 -2.81 11.06
N PHE A 114 -16.51 -2.11 10.87
CA PHE A 114 -16.60 -0.67 11.10
C PHE A 114 -17.46 -0.34 12.29
N VAL A 115 -17.02 0.65 13.05
CA VAL A 115 -17.79 1.27 14.15
C VAL A 115 -18.00 2.74 13.81
N PRO A 116 -19.21 3.30 13.96
CA PRO A 116 -19.43 4.73 13.73
C PRO A 116 -18.58 5.58 14.68
N GLY A 117 -17.81 6.50 14.10
CA GLY A 117 -16.99 7.47 14.81
C GLY A 117 -17.11 8.87 14.22
N THR A 118 -16.59 9.86 14.93
CA THR A 118 -16.47 11.22 14.42
C THR A 118 -14.98 11.55 14.26
N PRO A 119 -14.40 11.36 13.06
CA PRO A 119 -13.00 11.69 12.83
C PRO A 119 -12.75 13.17 13.09
N THR A 120 -11.54 13.50 13.55
CA THR A 120 -11.10 14.87 13.76
C THR A 120 -10.04 15.25 12.73
N SER A 121 -9.55 16.49 12.75
CA SER A 121 -8.40 16.89 11.93
C SER A 121 -7.15 16.03 12.19
N ASP A 122 -7.07 15.43 13.38
CA ASP A 122 -5.88 14.75 13.87
C ASP A 122 -5.90 13.25 13.56
N TRP A 123 -7.08 12.66 13.33
CA TRP A 123 -7.21 11.25 12.99
C TRP A 123 -8.45 10.98 12.14
N ARG A 124 -8.24 10.15 11.12
CA ARG A 124 -9.29 9.66 10.21
C ARG A 124 -9.86 8.30 10.62
N TYR A 125 -9.03 7.46 11.24
CA TYR A 125 -9.40 6.15 11.76
C TYR A 125 -8.86 5.95 13.18
N THR A 126 -9.66 5.30 14.02
CA THR A 126 -9.19 4.73 15.30
C THR A 126 -9.36 3.22 15.25
N ALA A 127 -8.32 2.46 15.57
CA ALA A 127 -8.35 1.00 15.50
C ALA A 127 -8.56 0.39 16.88
N HIS A 128 -9.58 -0.46 17.01
CA HIS A 128 -9.83 -1.30 18.17
C HIS A 128 -9.47 -2.74 17.81
N ILE A 129 -8.55 -3.33 18.56
CA ILE A 129 -7.91 -4.61 18.20
C ILE A 129 -7.94 -5.61 19.35
N GLU A 130 -8.09 -6.89 19.02
CA GLU A 130 -7.88 -8.00 19.95
C GLU A 130 -6.92 -9.02 19.32
N PRO A 131 -5.91 -9.51 20.06
CA PRO A 131 -4.96 -10.47 19.52
C PRO A 131 -5.64 -11.83 19.31
N LEU A 132 -5.19 -12.56 18.29
CA LEU A 132 -5.50 -13.98 18.17
C LEU A 132 -4.83 -14.73 19.32
N GLU A 133 -5.56 -15.60 20.01
CA GLU A 133 -5.05 -16.40 21.15
C GLU A 133 -3.80 -17.20 20.78
#